data_AF-A0A2S9GQA4-F1
#
_entry.id   AF-A0A2S9GQA4-F1
#
_cell.length_a   1.000
_cell.length_b   1.000
_cell.length_c   1.000
_cell.angle_alpha   90.00
_cell.angle_beta   90.00
_cell.angle_gamma   90.00
#
_symmetry.space_group_name_H-M   'P 1'
#
loop_
_entity.id
_entity.type
_entity.pdbx_description
1 polymer ?
#
loop_
_entity_poly.entity_id
_entity_poly.type
_entity_poly.pdbx_seq_one_letter_code
_entity_poly.pdbx_strand_id
1 'polypeptide(L)' 'RCDMEAGMAKLFASEAAMQVALDAVRVHGGYGYSTEYDAERYFRDAPLMIVGEGTNEILKGVIVKQLVKRGG' A
#
# COMPACT_ATOMS: atom_id res chain seq x y z
N ARG A 1 -1.46 -8.72 21.38
CA ARG A 1 -1.64 -7.80 20.23
C ARG A 1 -0.47 -8.01 19.28
N CYS A 2 -0.72 -8.09 17.98
CA CYS A 2 0.29 -8.34 16.93
C CYS A 2 0.61 -7.05 16.15
N ASP A 3 0.71 -5.92 16.86
CA ASP A 3 0.74 -4.58 16.26
C ASP A 3 1.95 -4.38 15.32
N MET A 4 3.06 -5.08 15.59
CA MET A 4 4.27 -5.02 14.75
C MET A 4 4.04 -5.76 13.42
N GLU A 5 3.63 -7.02 13.50
CA GLU A 5 3.43 -7.89 12.34
C GLU A 5 2.29 -7.37 11.46
N ALA A 6 1.19 -6.92 12.07
CA ALA A 6 0.07 -6.31 11.36
C ALA A 6 0.47 -4.97 10.69
N GLY A 7 1.25 -4.14 11.39
CA GLY A 7 1.78 -2.89 10.84
C GLY A 7 2.71 -3.12 9.65
N MET A 8 3.62 -4.10 9.77
CA MET A 8 4.51 -4.53 8.67
C MET A 8 3.71 -5.03 7.48
N ALA A 9 2.68 -5.86 7.71
CA ALA A 9 1.83 -6.39 6.66
C ALA A 9 1.05 -5.26 5.94
N LYS A 10 0.44 -4.33 6.67
CA LYS A 10 -0.28 -3.18 6.10
C LYS A 10 0.66 -2.33 5.24
N LEU A 11 1.83 -1.96 5.79
CA LEU A 11 2.82 -1.15 5.09
C LEU A 11 3.29 -1.82 3.80
N PHE A 12 3.66 -3.11 3.86
CA PHE A 12 4.13 -3.83 2.70
C PHE A 12 3.05 -3.99 1.63
N ALA A 13 1.85 -4.42 2.03
CA ALA A 13 0.76 -4.68 1.09
C ALA A 13 0.24 -3.40 0.42
N SER A 14 0.16 -2.27 1.13
CA SER A 14 -0.32 -1.01 0.55
C SER A 14 0.64 -0.43 -0.48
N GLU A 15 1.94 -0.45 -0.20
CA GLU A 15 2.99 -0.02 -1.15
C GLU A 15 3.04 -0.95 -2.38
N ALA A 16 2.94 -2.27 -2.16
CA ALA A 16 2.90 -3.24 -3.25
C ALA A 16 1.65 -3.08 -4.13
N ALA A 17 0.47 -2.86 -3.54
CA ALA A 17 -0.76 -2.63 -4.28
C ALA A 17 -0.66 -1.40 -5.21
N MET A 18 -0.05 -0.31 -4.73
CA MET A 18 0.14 0.89 -5.54
C MET A 18 1.09 0.64 -6.72
N GLN A 19 2.21 -0.06 -6.49
CA GLN A 19 3.16 -0.42 -7.55
C GLN A 19 2.49 -1.30 -8.61
N VAL A 20 1.82 -2.37 -8.18
CA VAL A 20 1.15 -3.32 -9.08
C VAL A 20 0.02 -2.67 -9.85
N ALA A 21 -0.79 -1.80 -9.22
CA ALA A 21 -1.87 -1.10 -9.91
C ALA A 21 -1.34 -0.17 -11.01
N LEU A 22 -0.25 0.54 -10.75
CA LEU A 22 0.41 1.39 -11.75
C LEU A 22 1.01 0.56 -12.89
N ASP A 23 1.64 -0.57 -12.59
CA ASP A 23 2.19 -1.46 -13.61
C ASP A 23 1.07 -2.10 -14.45
N ALA A 24 -0.07 -2.43 -13.85
CA ALA A 24 -1.25 -2.90 -14.57
C ALA A 24 -1.73 -1.85 -15.59
N VAL A 25 -1.82 -0.58 -15.20
CA VAL A 25 -2.15 0.52 -16.13
C VAL A 25 -1.14 0.57 -17.29
N ARG A 26 0.17 0.45 -17.01
CA ARG A 26 1.22 0.46 -18.04
C ARG A 26 1.12 -0.73 -19.01
N VAL A 27 0.89 -1.94 -18.50
CA VAL A 27 0.74 -3.16 -19.30
C VAL A 27 -0.44 -3.05 -20.28
N HIS A 28 -1.53 -2.40 -19.86
CA HIS A 28 -2.71 -2.18 -20.71
C HIS A 28 -2.54 -1.00 -21.69
N GLY A 29 -1.43 -0.26 -21.63
CA GLY A 29 -1.18 0.90 -22.48
C GLY A 29 -2.27 1.96 -22.37
N GLY A 30 -2.74 2.49 -23.50
CA GLY A 30 -3.82 3.50 -23.51
C GLY A 30 -5.13 3.00 -22.90
N TYR A 31 -5.44 1.70 -23.00
CA TYR A 31 -6.64 1.13 -22.40
C TYR A 31 -6.58 1.10 -20.86
N GLY A 32 -5.38 1.06 -20.28
CA GLY A 32 -5.20 1.13 -18.83
C GLY A 32 -5.63 2.47 -18.22
N TYR A 33 -5.76 3.52 -19.03
CA TYR A 33 -6.24 4.84 -18.61
C TYR A 33 -7.73 5.05 -18.91
N SER A 34 -8.35 4.15 -19.68
CA SER A 34 -9.77 4.21 -20.00
C SER A 34 -10.58 3.72 -18.81
N THR A 35 -11.64 4.45 -18.46
CA THR A 35 -12.61 4.07 -17.42
C THR A 35 -13.51 2.89 -17.83
N GLU A 36 -13.38 2.40 -19.05
CA GLU A 36 -14.01 1.15 -19.51
C GLU A 36 -13.27 -0.10 -19.01
N TYR A 37 -12.03 0.06 -18.50
CA TYR A 37 -11.20 -1.03 -17.98
C TYR A 37 -10.91 -0.81 -16.49
N ASP A 38 -10.83 -1.90 -15.73
CA ASP A 38 -10.73 -1.84 -14.27
C ASP A 38 -9.35 -1.40 -13.73
N ALA A 39 -8.30 -1.41 -14.57
CA ALA A 39 -6.93 -1.07 -14.14
C ALA A 39 -6.84 0.35 -13.56
N GLU A 40 -7.55 1.31 -14.16
CA GLU A 40 -7.59 2.70 -13.67
C GLU A 40 -8.25 2.80 -12.29
N ARG A 41 -9.29 1.99 -12.04
CA ARG A 41 -9.99 1.95 -10.76
C ARG A 41 -9.06 1.49 -9.66
N TYR A 42 -8.33 0.40 -9.87
CA TYR A 42 -7.36 -0.08 -8.88
C TYR A 42 -6.24 0.93 -8.62
N PHE A 43 -5.78 1.64 -9.65
CA PHE A 43 -4.81 2.72 -9.49
C PHE A 43 -5.34 3.88 -8.64
N ARG A 44 -6.61 4.25 -8.79
CA ARG A 44 -7.26 5.27 -7.94
C ARG A 44 -7.53 4.79 -6.51
N ASP A 45 -7.84 3.51 -6.33
CA ASP A 45 -8.20 2.97 -5.02
C ASP A 45 -6.96 2.71 -4.13
N ALA A 46 -5.85 2.24 -4.71
CA ALA A 46 -4.65 1.86 -3.97
C ALA A 46 -4.06 2.93 -3.01
N PRO A 47 -4.04 4.24 -3.35
CA PRO A 47 -3.59 5.30 -2.45
C PRO A 47 -4.35 5.38 -1.12
N LEU A 48 -5.62 4.97 -1.07
CA LEU A 48 -6.40 4.99 0.17
C LEU A 48 -5.72 4.15 1.26
N MET A 49 -5.18 2.99 0.89
CA MET A 49 -4.48 2.08 1.79
C MET A 49 -3.13 2.66 2.26
N ILE A 50 -2.60 3.69 1.59
CA ILE A 50 -1.36 4.37 1.99
C ILE A 50 -1.66 5.51 2.97
N VAL A 51 -2.71 6.30 2.74
CA VAL A 51 -2.96 7.55 3.50
C VAL A 51 -4.17 7.50 4.43
N GLY A 52 -5.24 6.79 4.07
CA GLY A 52 -6.54 6.84 4.74
C GLY A 52 -6.63 5.97 5.99
N GLU A 53 -6.02 4.78 5.96
CA GLU A 53 -6.07 3.80 7.06
C GLU A 53 -4.87 3.93 8.01
N GLY A 54 -4.55 5.19 8.37
CA GLY A 54 -3.30 5.55 9.02
C GLY A 54 -2.15 5.61 8.01
N THR A 55 -1.42 6.73 7.99
CA THR A 55 -0.37 6.92 6.99
C THR A 55 0.77 5.91 7.17
N ASN A 56 1.39 5.53 6.06
CA ASN A 56 2.55 4.63 6.09
C ASN A 56 3.72 5.21 6.91
N GLU A 57 3.86 6.54 7.01
CA GLU A 57 4.85 7.22 7.85
C GLU A 57 4.60 6.97 9.34
N ILE A 58 3.34 7.06 9.78
CA ILE A 58 2.97 6.78 11.17
C ILE A 58 3.18 5.29 11.49
N LEU A 59 2.80 4.40 10.57
CA LEU A 59 3.01 2.96 10.74
C LEU A 59 4.49 2.58 10.85
N LYS A 60 5.37 3.17 10.04
CA LYS A 60 6.83 3.02 10.19
C LYS A 60 7.28 3.36 11.61
N GLY A 61 6.77 4.46 12.17
CA GLY A 61 7.05 4.86 13.55
C GLY A 61 6.58 3.83 14.59
N VAL A 62 5.40 3.23 14.41
CA VAL A 62 4.88 2.16 15.28
C VAL A 62 5.75 0.91 15.18
N ILE A 63 6.11 0.49 13.96
CA ILE A 63 6.95 -0.69 13.71
C ILE A 63 8.33 -0.52 14.35
N VAL A 64 8.98 0.62 14.16
CA VAL A 64 10.31 0.90 14.76
C VAL A 64 10.26 0.83 16.28
N LYS A 65 9.24 1.41 16.92
CA LYS A 65 9.06 1.32 18.38
C LYS A 65 8.92 -0.13 18.85
N GLN A 66 8.21 -0.96 18.10
CA GLN A 66 8.05 -2.37 18.44
C GLN A 66 9.34 -3.17 18.21
N LEU A 67 10.06 -2.92 17.12
CA LEU A 67 11.37 -3.55 16.85
C LEU A 67 12.36 -3.29 17.99
N VAL A 68 12.53 -2.03 18.41
CA VAL A 68 13.42 -1.67 19.53
C VAL A 68 12.98 -2.35 20.83
N LYS A 69 11.68 -2.37 21.12
CA LYS A 69 11.14 -3.01 22.33
C LYS A 69 11.38 -4.53 22.36
N ARG A 70 11.33 -5.18 21.20
CA ARG A 70 11.53 -6.62 21.07
C ARG A 70 13.00 -7.02 20.91
N GLY A 71 13.89 -6.05 20.71
CA GLY A 71 15.34 -6.27 20.63
C GLY A 71 15.88 -6.48 19.22
N GLY A 72 15.07 -6.22 18.18
CA GLY A 72 15.39 -6.65 16.82
C GLY A 72 15.09 -8.13 16.65
#